data_AF-A0A6G7LP47-F1
#
_entry.id   AF-A0A6G7LP47-F1
#
_cell.length_a   1.000
_cell.length_b   1.000
_cell.length_c   1.000
_cell.angle_alpha   90.00
_cell.angle_beta   90.00
_cell.angle_gamma   90.00
#
_symmetry.space_group_name_H-M   'P 1'
#
loop_
_entity.id
_entity.type
_entity.pdbx_description
1 polymer ?
#
loop_
_entity_poly.entity_id
_entity_poly.type
_entity_poly.pdbx_seq_one_letter_code
_entity_poly.pdbx_strand_id
1 'polypeptide(L)'
;MSNSAIDITLLGRTYSIACPPGQEQALQAVAQKLELQLGKIKARTNAISREEMALMAALNIGYELYEEQRKNQDYMSQMDDRIRLLQSTLEHALVERSARED
;
A
#
# COMPACT_ATOMS: atom_id res chain seq x y z
N MET A 1 -28.04 -10.58 -0.79
CA MET A 1 -26.91 -9.69 -1.13
C MET A 1 -26.21 -10.30 -2.33
N SER A 2 -26.38 -9.73 -3.52
CA SER A 2 -25.85 -10.28 -4.78
C SER A 2 -24.33 -10.05 -4.85
N ASN A 3 -23.55 -11.10 -4.57
CA ASN A 3 -22.12 -11.13 -4.84
C ASN A 3 -21.96 -11.30 -6.36
N SER A 4 -21.43 -10.29 -7.04
CA SER A 4 -21.14 -10.38 -8.47
C SER A 4 -19.78 -11.03 -8.65
N ALA A 5 -19.67 -12.06 -9.49
CA ALA A 5 -18.38 -12.67 -9.79
C ALA A 5 -17.69 -11.87 -10.91
N ILE A 6 -16.39 -11.59 -10.74
CA ILE A 6 -15.56 -10.94 -11.75
C ILE A 6 -14.59 -11.96 -12.31
N ASP A 7 -14.49 -11.99 -13.63
CA ASP A 7 -13.53 -12.83 -14.33
C ASP A 7 -12.21 -12.10 -14.50
N ILE A 8 -11.13 -12.74 -14.05
CA ILE A 8 -9.79 -12.19 -14.00
C ILE A 8 -8.83 -13.15 -14.68
N THR A 9 -8.07 -12.67 -15.66
CA THR A 9 -7.06 -13.49 -16.34
C THR A 9 -5.69 -13.29 -15.70
N LEU A 10 -5.09 -14.38 -15.22
CA LEU A 10 -3.75 -14.43 -14.65
C LEU A 10 -2.91 -15.51 -15.35
N LEU A 11 -1.75 -15.15 -15.89
CA LEU A 11 -0.84 -16.07 -16.61
C LEU A 11 -1.57 -16.89 -17.70
N GLY A 12 -2.52 -16.26 -18.40
CA GLY A 12 -3.32 -16.90 -19.45
C GLY A 12 -4.43 -17.85 -18.96
N ARG A 13 -4.76 -17.86 -17.66
CA ARG A 13 -5.95 -18.56 -17.12
C ARG A 13 -6.96 -17.57 -16.57
N THR A 14 -8.22 -17.77 -16.88
CA THR A 14 -9.33 -16.99 -16.32
C THR A 14 -9.82 -17.60 -15.02
N TYR A 15 -9.98 -16.77 -14.00
CA TYR A 15 -10.45 -17.10 -12.66
C TYR A 15 -11.68 -16.25 -12.36
N SER A 16 -12.76 -16.87 -11.89
CA SER A 16 -13.94 -16.15 -11.45
C SER A 16 -13.87 -15.94 -9.95
N ILE A 17 -13.77 -14.68 -9.51
CA ILE A 17 -13.62 -14.29 -8.10
C ILE A 17 -14.88 -13.57 -7.64
N ALA A 18 -15.42 -13.99 -6.50
CA ALA A 18 -16.54 -13.31 -5.88
C ALA A 18 -16.14 -11.89 -5.46
N CYS A 19 -16.84 -10.88 -5.97
CA CYS A 19 -16.57 -9.47 -5.68
C CYS A 19 -17.77 -8.85 -4.94
N PRO A 20 -17.54 -8.21 -3.78
CA PRO A 20 -18.54 -7.37 -3.15
C PRO A 20 -18.92 -6.18 -4.06
N PRO A 21 -20.19 -5.75 -4.04
CA PRO A 21 -20.62 -4.60 -4.86
C PRO A 21 -19.80 -3.35 -4.51
N GLY A 22 -19.27 -2.67 -5.54
CA GLY A 22 -18.46 -1.46 -5.40
C GLY A 22 -16.95 -1.69 -5.26
N GLN A 23 -16.48 -2.93 -5.14
CA GLN A 23 -15.04 -3.25 -5.07
C GLN A 23 -14.46 -3.73 -6.41
N GLU A 24 -15.25 -3.72 -7.47
CA GLU A 24 -14.90 -4.31 -8.77
C GLU A 24 -13.62 -3.72 -9.37
N GLN A 25 -13.53 -2.39 -9.39
CA GLN A 25 -12.33 -1.67 -9.86
C GLN A 25 -11.10 -1.95 -9.00
N ALA A 26 -11.27 -2.03 -7.68
CA ALA A 26 -10.16 -2.31 -6.77
C ALA A 26 -9.62 -3.72 -7.00
N LEU A 27 -10.50 -4.71 -7.15
CA LEU A 27 -10.11 -6.09 -7.44
C LEU A 27 -9.42 -6.19 -8.81
N GLN A 28 -9.93 -5.48 -9.81
CA GLN A 28 -9.34 -5.44 -11.15
C GLN A 28 -7.95 -4.77 -11.14
N ALA A 29 -7.75 -3.72 -10.35
CA ALA A 29 -6.44 -3.08 -10.18
C ALA A 29 -5.44 -4.03 -9.50
N VAL A 30 -5.87 -4.76 -8.46
CA VAL A 30 -5.05 -5.79 -7.79
C VAL A 30 -4.67 -6.89 -8.76
N ALA A 31 -5.60 -7.36 -9.58
CA ALA A 31 -5.34 -8.36 -10.61
C ALA A 31 -4.29 -7.90 -11.64
N GLN A 32 -4.41 -6.68 -12.14
CA GLN A 32 -3.41 -6.11 -13.07
C GLN A 32 -2.03 -6.01 -12.42
N LYS A 33 -1.97 -5.59 -11.15
CA LYS A 33 -0.72 -5.54 -10.39
C LYS A 33 -0.09 -6.93 -10.25
N LEU A 34 -0.90 -7.94 -9.94
CA LEU A 34 -0.45 -9.32 -9.85
C LEU A 34 0.07 -9.85 -11.18
N GLU A 35 -0.66 -9.65 -12.28
CA GLU A 35 -0.21 -10.07 -13.63
C GLU A 35 1.13 -9.43 -14.01
N LEU A 36 1.31 -8.15 -13.69
CA LEU A 36 2.55 -7.42 -13.96
C LEU A 36 3.72 -7.95 -13.12
N GLN A 37 3.50 -8.29 -11.84
CA GLN A 37 4.50 -8.94 -11.00
C GLN A 37 4.87 -10.34 -11.52
N LEU A 38 3.89 -11.14 -11.90
CA LEU A 38 4.11 -12.47 -12.49
C LEU A 38 4.91 -12.35 -13.81
N GLY A 39 4.59 -11.38 -14.66
CA GLY A 39 5.33 -11.07 -15.88
C GLY A 39 6.79 -10.68 -15.60
N LYS A 40 7.05 -9.86 -14.58
CA LYS A 40 8.41 -9.48 -14.15
C LYS A 40 9.22 -10.68 -13.67
N ILE A 41 8.61 -11.56 -12.88
CA ILE A 41 9.28 -12.77 -12.37
C ILE A 41 9.60 -13.72 -13.53
N LYS A 42 8.65 -13.93 -14.44
CA LYS A 42 8.84 -14.74 -15.65
C LYS A 42 9.96 -14.20 -16.55
N ALA A 43 10.07 -12.88 -16.70
CA ALA A 43 11.13 -12.26 -17.50
C ALA A 43 12.53 -12.42 -16.88
N ARG A 44 12.63 -12.50 -15.55
CA ARG A 44 13.90 -12.65 -14.85
C ARG A 44 14.40 -14.09 -14.78
N THR A 45 13.49 -15.06 -14.82
CA THR A 45 13.84 -16.47 -14.60
C THR A 45 13.05 -17.38 -15.54
N ASN A 46 13.76 -18.08 -16.42
CA ASN A 46 13.15 -18.87 -17.50
C ASN A 46 12.65 -20.27 -17.06
N ALA A 47 12.99 -20.73 -15.85
CA ALA A 47 12.78 -22.11 -15.41
C ALA A 47 12.20 -22.21 -13.99
N ILE A 48 11.14 -21.47 -13.70
CA ILE A 48 10.38 -21.59 -12.44
C ILE A 48 8.98 -22.11 -12.71
N SER A 49 8.46 -22.95 -11.82
CA SER A 49 7.08 -23.42 -11.89
C SER A 49 6.10 -22.27 -11.64
N ARG A 50 4.84 -22.45 -12.07
CA ARG A 50 3.76 -21.47 -11.80
C ARG A 50 3.49 -21.27 -10.31
N GLU A 51 3.65 -22.32 -9.52
CA GLU A 51 3.41 -22.27 -8.08
C GLU A 51 4.49 -21.45 -7.38
N GLU A 52 5.76 -21.67 -7.72
CA GLU A 52 6.88 -20.84 -7.23
C GLU A 52 6.73 -19.38 -7.68
N MET A 53 6.28 -19.15 -8.91
CA MET A 53 6.03 -17.80 -9.42
C MET A 53 4.91 -17.09 -8.65
N ALA A 54 3.83 -17.81 -8.33
CA ALA A 54 2.74 -17.28 -7.51
C ALA A 54 3.19 -16.99 -6.08
N LEU A 55 4.01 -17.87 -5.49
CA LEU A 55 4.59 -17.68 -4.16
C LEU A 55 5.51 -16.45 -4.12
N MET A 56 6.39 -16.30 -5.11
CA MET A 56 7.27 -15.13 -5.23
C MET A 56 6.46 -13.84 -5.43
N ALA A 57 5.42 -13.87 -6.26
CA ALA A 57 4.56 -12.70 -6.45
C ALA A 57 3.81 -12.32 -5.17
N ALA A 58 3.26 -13.29 -4.46
CA ALA A 58 2.61 -13.06 -3.17
C ALA A 58 3.59 -12.46 -2.14
N LEU A 59 4.81 -12.99 -2.08
CA LEU A 59 5.84 -12.51 -1.16
C LEU A 59 6.30 -11.08 -1.50
N ASN A 60 6.50 -10.78 -2.79
CA ASN A 60 6.84 -9.42 -3.24
C ASN A 60 5.73 -8.43 -2.92
N ILE A 61 4.47 -8.76 -3.20
CA ILE A 61 3.33 -7.88 -2.92
C ILE A 61 3.17 -7.68 -1.41
N GLY A 62 3.35 -8.74 -0.61
CA GLY A 62 3.34 -8.66 0.84
C GLY A 62 4.47 -7.78 1.39
N TYR A 63 5.66 -7.88 0.80
CA TYR A 63 6.80 -7.04 1.15
C TYR A 63 6.56 -5.57 0.80
N GLU A 64 6.04 -5.27 -0.39
CA GLU A 64 5.66 -3.91 -0.79
C GLU A 64 4.62 -3.32 0.18
N LEU A 65 3.60 -4.10 0.56
CA LEU A 65 2.61 -3.65 1.53
C LEU A 65 3.22 -3.37 2.91
N TYR A 66 4.10 -4.26 3.39
CA TYR A 66 4.80 -4.07 4.66
C TYR A 66 5.67 -2.81 4.64
N GLU A 67 6.40 -2.57 3.55
CA GLU A 67 7.24 -1.39 3.40
C GLU A 67 6.42 -0.10 3.39
N GLU A 68 5.29 -0.08 2.67
CA GLU A 68 4.38 1.08 2.64
C GLU A 68 3.72 1.33 4.00
N GLN A 69 3.33 0.28 4.74
CA GLN A 69 2.82 0.44 6.11
C GLN A 69 3.87 1.05 7.04
N ARG A 70 5.12 0.59 6.94
CA ARG A 70 6.23 1.14 7.73
C ARG A 70 6.50 2.60 7.39
N LYS A 71 6.58 2.95 6.09
CA LYS A 71 6.75 4.35 5.64
C LYS A 71 5.63 5.26 6.16
N ASN A 72 4.39 4.76 6.18
CA ASN A 72 3.25 5.52 6.70
C ASN A 72 3.39 5.76 8.22
N GLN A 73 3.79 4.75 8.99
CA GLN A 73 4.08 4.92 10.42
C GLN A 73 5.21 5.92 10.68
N ASP A 74 6.31 5.81 9.93
CA ASP A 74 7.45 6.73 10.05
C ASP A 74 7.03 8.17 9.71
N TYR A 75 6.21 8.34 8.67
CA TYR A 75 5.67 9.63 8.28
C TYR A 75 4.75 10.24 9.35
N MET A 76 3.88 9.43 9.97
CA MET A 76 3.05 9.87 11.09
C MET A 76 3.89 10.29 12.30
N SER A 77 4.92 9.54 12.66
CA SER A 77 5.83 9.91 13.75
C SER A 77 6.54 11.23 13.48
N GLN A 78 7.08 11.42 12.27
CA GLN A 78 7.73 12.68 11.89
C GLN A 78 6.76 13.87 11.91
N MET A 79 5.51 13.65 11.52
CA MET A 79 4.48 14.68 11.55
C MET A 79 4.14 15.08 12.99
N ASP A 80 4.02 14.12 13.90
CA ASP A 80 3.79 14.37 15.33
C ASP A 80 4.94 15.17 15.96
N ASP A 81 6.19 14.81 15.68
CA ASP A 81 7.36 15.56 16.15
C ASP A 81 7.35 17.00 15.66
N ARG A 82 6.97 17.21 14.39
CA ARG A 82 6.88 18.54 13.80
C ARG A 82 5.74 19.36 14.38
N ILE A 83 4.60 18.75 14.68
CA ILE A 83 3.49 19.40 15.38
C ILE A 83 3.91 19.83 16.79
N ARG A 84 4.59 18.95 17.54
CA ARG A 84 5.12 19.29 18.88
C ARG A 84 6.10 20.45 18.85
N LEU A 85 7.00 20.46 17.85
CA LEU A 85 7.96 21.57 17.68
C LEU A 85 7.24 22.90 17.41
N LEU A 86 6.22 22.89 16.53
CA LEU A 86 5.42 24.07 16.25
C LEU A 86 4.67 24.56 17.50
N GLN A 87 4.08 23.65 18.28
CA GLN A 87 3.42 23.98 19.55
C GLN A 87 4.38 24.63 20.54
N SER A 88 5.56 24.04 20.75
CA SER A 88 6.58 24.60 21.66
C SER A 88 7.09 25.97 21.19
N THR A 89 7.25 26.16 19.88
CA THR A 89 7.66 27.46 19.32
C THR A 89 6.58 28.53 19.54
N LEU A 90 5.30 28.18 19.38
CA LEU A 90 4.18 29.08 19.64
C LEU A 90 4.09 29.45 21.13
N GLU A 91 4.23 28.47 22.03
CA GLU A 91 4.25 28.69 23.48
C GLU A 91 5.39 29.65 23.86
N HIS A 92 6.59 29.43 23.33
CA HIS A 92 7.74 30.30 23.62
C HIS A 92 7.53 31.73 23.11
N ALA A 93 6.99 31.89 21.89
CA ALA A 93 6.71 33.22 21.33
C ALA A 93 5.62 33.98 22.11
N LEU A 94 4.61 33.26 22.64
CA LEU A 94 3.56 33.83 23.48
C LEU A 94 4.12 34.31 24.83
N VAL A 95 4.94 33.51 25.49
CA VAL A 95 5.59 33.87 26.77
C VAL A 95 6.52 35.07 26.59
N GLU A 96 7.32 35.09 25.51
CA GLU A 96 8.22 36.21 25.23
C GLU A 96 7.46 37.51 24.98
N ARG A 97 6.28 37.45 24.35
CA ARG A 97 5.42 38.62 24.14
C ARG A 97 4.80 39.12 25.44
N SER A 98 4.26 38.24 26.28
CA SER A 98 3.70 38.66 27.57
C SER A 98 4.75 39.32 28.47
N ALA A 99 6.00 38.84 28.44
CA ALA A 99 7.10 39.42 29.22
C ALA A 99 7.60 40.79 28.71
N ARG A 100 7.16 41.25 27.53
CA ARG A 100 7.49 42.58 26.97
C ARG A 100 6.37 43.60 27.14
N GLU A 101 5.17 43.17 27.53
CA GLU A 101 3.99 44.04 27.74
C GLU A 101 3.81 44.46 29.23
N ASP A 102 4.63 43.91 30.14
CA ASP A 102 4.83 44.36 31.54
C ASP A 102 6.10 45.24 31.67
#